data_AF-A0A3D3G294-F1
#
_entry.id   AF-A0A3D3G294-F1
#
_cell.length_a   1.000
_cell.length_b   1.000
_cell.length_c   1.000
_cell.angle_alpha   90.00
_cell.angle_beta   90.00
_cell.angle_gamma   90.00
#
_symmetry.space_group_name_H-M   'P 1'
#
loop_
_entity.id
_entity.type
_entity.pdbx_description
1 polymer ?
#
loop_
_entity_poly.entity_id
_entity_poly.type
_entity_poly.pdbx_seq_one_letter_code
_entity_poly.pdbx_strand_id
1 'polypeptide(L)'
;MFALKTIHLEKKVSNENQIILLFDLDSSCPCLYPMLYTMKFLRFQSISTQRADLIAIKFWYEFWFEKFATSFCESFYSTSYNFEIIQVEIDNFIVYLENNKK
;
A
#
# COMPACT_ATOMS: atom_id res chain seq x y z
N MET A 1 -10.24 -4.74 4.94
CA MET A 1 -9.15 -4.55 5.96
C MET A 1 -7.78 -4.80 5.31
N PHE A 2 -6.70 -4.09 5.68
CA PHE A 2 -5.38 -4.23 5.00
C PHE A 2 -4.28 -4.86 5.88
N ALA A 3 -3.44 -5.73 5.31
CA ALA A 3 -2.35 -6.36 6.05
C ALA A 3 -1.10 -6.62 5.20
N LEU A 4 0.08 -6.50 5.81
CA LEU A 4 1.34 -6.89 5.19
C LEU A 4 1.54 -8.40 5.31
N LYS A 5 1.94 -9.06 4.22
CA LYS A 5 2.31 -10.47 4.20
C LYS A 5 3.68 -10.67 3.55
N THR A 6 4.50 -11.53 4.15
CA THR A 6 5.76 -11.98 3.55
C THR A 6 5.48 -13.12 2.57
N ILE A 7 5.98 -12.99 1.35
CA ILE A 7 5.86 -13.98 0.29
C ILE A 7 7.26 -14.54 0.00
N HIS A 8 7.39 -15.86 0.08
CA HIS A 8 8.58 -16.57 -0.35
C HIS A 8 8.53 -16.79 -1.85
N LEU A 9 9.61 -16.46 -2.54
CA LEU A 9 9.74 -16.54 -3.98
C LEU A 9 10.51 -17.80 -4.35
N GLU A 10 9.98 -18.58 -5.28
CA GLU A 10 10.65 -19.79 -5.79
C GLU A 10 11.85 -19.45 -6.70
N LYS A 11 11.82 -18.27 -7.31
CA LYS A 11 12.87 -17.77 -8.20
C LYS A 11 13.65 -16.66 -7.51
N LYS A 12 14.95 -16.58 -7.80
CA LYS A 12 15.84 -15.52 -7.29
C LYS A 12 15.57 -14.17 -7.98
N VAL A 13 14.44 -13.55 -7.64
CA VAL A 13 14.00 -12.24 -8.15
C VAL A 13 13.94 -11.17 -7.04
N SER A 14 14.54 -11.45 -5.88
CA SER A 14 14.82 -10.53 -4.79
C SER A 14 16.16 -10.89 -4.12
N ASN A 15 16.69 -10.05 -3.24
CA ASN A 15 17.96 -10.33 -2.54
C ASN A 15 17.84 -11.51 -1.58
N GLU A 16 16.70 -11.63 -0.89
CA GLU A 16 16.49 -12.61 0.18
C GLU A 16 15.54 -13.75 -0.24
N ASN A 17 15.18 -13.87 -1.53
CA ASN A 17 14.12 -14.77 -2.03
C ASN A 17 12.77 -14.61 -1.29
N GLN A 18 12.56 -13.46 -0.66
CA GLN A 18 11.31 -13.05 -0.05
C GLN A 18 11.02 -11.60 -0.42
N ILE A 19 9.74 -11.25 -0.39
CA ILE A 19 9.23 -9.88 -0.54
C ILE A 19 8.08 -9.67 0.44
N ILE A 20 7.81 -8.42 0.80
CA ILE A 20 6.60 -8.07 1.53
C ILE A 20 5.60 -7.44 0.56
N LEU A 21 4.32 -7.81 0.68
CA LEU A 21 3.22 -7.22 -0.07
C LEU A 21 2.12 -6.72 0.88
N LEU A 22 1.45 -5.64 0.49
CA LEU A 22 0.23 -5.18 1.14
C LEU A 22 -0.98 -5.88 0.51
N PHE A 23 -1.77 -6.56 1.33
CA PHE A 23 -2.99 -7.26 0.92
C PHE A 23 -4.23 -6.48 1.35
N ASP A 24 -5.22 -6.50 0.48
CA ASP A 24 -6.61 -6.33 0.85
C ASP A 24 -7.16 -7.69 1.30
N LEU A 25 -7.62 -7.75 2.54
CA LEU A 25 -8.12 -8.98 3.15
C LEU A 25 -9.54 -9.33 2.67
N ASP A 26 -10.28 -8.36 2.14
CA ASP A 26 -11.66 -8.59 1.70
C ASP A 26 -11.63 -9.31 0.35
N SER A 27 -10.74 -8.91 -0.56
CA SER A 27 -10.48 -9.63 -1.82
C SER A 27 -9.47 -10.77 -1.71
N SER A 28 -8.72 -10.87 -0.60
CA SER A 28 -7.56 -11.76 -0.45
C SER A 28 -6.47 -11.57 -1.50
N CYS A 29 -6.45 -10.41 -2.18
CA CYS A 29 -5.50 -10.08 -3.23
C CYS A 29 -4.49 -9.01 -2.76
N PRO A 30 -3.27 -9.00 -3.33
CA PRO A 30 -2.35 -7.88 -3.12
C PRO A 30 -2.94 -6.60 -3.72
N CYS A 31 -2.82 -5.48 -3.01
CA CYS A 31 -3.19 -4.18 -3.54
C CYS A 31 -2.32 -3.85 -4.76
N LEU A 32 -2.95 -3.57 -5.90
CA LEU A 32 -2.29 -3.45 -7.20
C LEU A 32 -1.12 -2.44 -7.20
N TYR A 33 -1.34 -1.19 -6.81
CA TYR A 33 -0.29 -0.16 -6.86
C TYR A 33 0.85 -0.40 -5.86
N PRO A 34 0.58 -0.79 -4.59
CA PRO A 34 1.63 -1.23 -3.67
C PRO A 34 2.43 -2.42 -4.21
N MET A 35 1.79 -3.40 -4.85
CA MET A 35 2.48 -4.52 -5.48
C MET A 35 3.41 -4.05 -6.61
N LEU A 36 2.95 -3.17 -7.49
CA LEU A 36 3.77 -2.61 -8.57
C LEU A 36 4.96 -1.81 -8.02
N TYR A 37 4.74 -1.02 -6.96
CA TYR A 37 5.80 -0.30 -6.25
C TYR A 37 6.83 -1.28 -5.67
N THR A 38 6.39 -2.35 -4.99
CA THR A 38 7.28 -3.38 -4.49
C THR A 38 8.10 -4.03 -5.60
N MET A 39 7.44 -4.41 -6.71
CA MET A 39 8.11 -5.10 -7.82
C MET A 39 9.16 -4.22 -8.51
N LYS A 40 8.94 -2.91 -8.55
CA LYS A 40 9.82 -1.97 -9.24
C LYS A 40 10.93 -1.44 -8.35
N PHE A 41 10.65 -1.16 -7.07
CA PHE A 41 11.54 -0.39 -6.21
C PHE A 41 11.97 -1.11 -4.93
N LEU A 42 11.09 -1.93 -4.33
CA LEU A 42 11.36 -2.50 -3.00
C LEU A 42 11.97 -3.90 -3.02
N ARG A 43 11.75 -4.71 -4.06
CA ARG A 43 12.14 -6.13 -4.05
C ARG A 43 13.64 -6.40 -3.84
N PHE A 44 14.50 -5.42 -4.06
CA PHE A 44 15.94 -5.51 -3.80
C PHE A 44 16.39 -4.70 -2.59
N GLN A 45 15.47 -4.11 -1.85
CA GLN A 45 15.74 -3.45 -0.58
C GLN A 45 15.73 -4.47 0.55
N SER A 46 16.35 -4.10 1.68
CA SER A 46 16.29 -4.88 2.92
C SER A 46 14.84 -5.07 3.38
N ILE A 47 14.54 -6.19 4.06
CA ILE A 47 13.19 -6.49 4.52
C ILE A 47 12.64 -5.44 5.50
N SER A 48 13.50 -4.83 6.31
CA SER A 48 13.12 -3.72 7.18
C SER A 48 12.69 -2.49 6.37
N THR A 49 13.41 -2.14 5.30
CA THR A 49 13.02 -1.06 4.37
C THR A 49 11.70 -1.38 3.69
N GLN A 50 11.54 -2.59 3.13
CA GLN A 50 10.27 -3.00 2.50
C GLN A 50 9.10 -2.84 3.47
N ARG A 51 9.28 -3.25 4.73
CA ARG A 51 8.24 -3.19 5.75
C ARG A 51 7.90 -1.75 6.15
N ALA A 52 8.90 -0.90 6.36
CA ALA A 52 8.71 0.50 6.73
C ALA A 52 7.92 1.25 5.64
N ASP A 53 8.33 1.13 4.38
CA ASP A 53 7.65 1.76 3.25
C ASP A 53 6.21 1.26 3.09
N LEU A 54 5.99 -0.05 3.19
CA LEU A 54 4.65 -0.62 3.06
C LEU A 54 3.74 -0.32 4.25
N ILE A 55 4.28 -0.06 5.45
CA ILE A 55 3.50 0.44 6.60
C ILE A 55 3.00 1.85 6.32
N ALA A 56 3.85 2.74 5.79
CA ALA A 56 3.44 4.09 5.41
C ALA A 56 2.34 4.07 4.34
N ILE A 57 2.51 3.21 3.32
CA ILE A 57 1.48 3.01 2.27
C ILE A 57 0.20 2.40 2.86
N LYS A 58 0.31 1.47 3.82
CA LYS A 58 -0.86 0.90 4.50
C LYS A 58 -1.68 1.97 5.21
N PHE A 59 -1.05 2.94 5.87
CA PHE A 59 -1.78 4.04 6.52
C PHE A 59 -2.57 4.87 5.50
N TRP A 60 -2.03 5.13 4.31
CA TRP A 60 -2.79 5.79 3.24
C TRP A 60 -4.03 4.98 2.84
N TYR A 61 -3.88 3.66 2.69
CA TYR A 61 -4.99 2.77 2.33
C TYR A 61 -6.06 2.70 3.44
N GLU A 62 -5.65 2.67 4.71
CA GLU A 62 -6.55 2.70 5.87
C GLU A 62 -7.31 4.03 5.94
N PHE A 63 -6.60 5.16 5.87
CA PHE A 63 -7.20 6.50 5.80
C PHE A 63 -8.24 6.60 4.67
N TRP A 64 -7.87 6.18 3.46
CA TRP A 64 -8.75 6.26 2.31
C TRP A 64 -10.02 5.43 2.51
N PHE A 65 -9.87 4.20 3.00
CA PHE A 65 -11.00 3.32 3.24
C PHE A 65 -11.91 3.83 4.35
N GLU A 66 -11.36 4.37 5.44
CA GLU A 66 -12.15 4.98 6.51
C GLU A 66 -12.98 6.17 6.01
N LYS A 67 -12.43 6.98 5.09
CA LYS A 67 -13.12 8.16 4.55
C LYS A 67 -14.15 7.84 3.46
N PHE A 68 -13.81 6.96 2.51
CA PHE A 68 -14.59 6.73 1.31
C PHE A 68 -15.34 5.39 1.28
N ALA A 69 -15.13 4.52 2.27
CA ALA A 69 -15.71 3.18 2.35
C ALA A 69 -15.42 2.30 1.11
N THR A 70 -14.30 2.56 0.43
CA THR A 70 -13.84 1.81 -0.74
C THR A 70 -12.32 1.77 -0.77
N SER A 71 -11.72 0.81 -1.48
CA SER A 71 -10.26 0.74 -1.60
C SER A 71 -9.74 1.88 -2.47
N PHE A 72 -8.51 2.33 -2.18
CA PHE A 72 -7.83 3.30 -3.03
C PHE A 72 -7.66 2.77 -4.47
N CYS A 73 -7.41 1.46 -4.64
CA CYS A 73 -7.30 0.85 -5.96
C CYS A 73 -8.57 1.02 -6.80
N GLU A 74 -9.71 0.70 -6.20
CA GLU A 74 -11.04 0.82 -6.83
C GLU A 74 -11.39 2.28 -7.12
N SER A 75 -11.11 3.18 -6.17
CA SER A 75 -11.39 4.60 -6.33
C SER A 75 -10.58 5.21 -7.46
N PHE A 76 -9.28 4.90 -7.51
CA PHE A 76 -8.41 5.45 -8.53
C PHE A 76 -8.74 4.91 -9.92
N TYR A 77 -9.13 3.64 -10.02
CA TYR A 77 -9.61 3.06 -11.28
C TYR A 77 -10.95 3.66 -11.74
N SER A 78 -11.96 3.69 -10.87
CA SER A 78 -13.31 4.18 -11.20
C SER A 78 -13.36 5.66 -11.57
N THR A 79 -12.41 6.46 -11.08
CA THR A 79 -12.26 7.88 -11.43
C THR A 79 -11.43 8.11 -12.69
N SER A 80 -11.13 7.06 -13.46
CA SER A 80 -10.24 7.13 -14.64
C SER A 80 -8.87 7.72 -14.31
N TYR A 81 -8.32 7.32 -13.16
CA TYR A 81 -7.02 7.77 -12.67
C TYR A 81 -6.93 9.28 -12.42
N ASN A 82 -8.01 9.89 -11.90
CA ASN A 82 -8.02 11.32 -11.58
C ASN A 82 -7.14 11.63 -10.35
N PHE A 83 -5.99 12.24 -10.60
CA PHE A 83 -5.03 12.62 -9.56
C PHE A 83 -5.48 13.81 -8.69
N GLU A 84 -6.41 14.65 -9.15
CA GLU A 84 -6.85 15.83 -8.39
C GLU A 84 -7.52 15.43 -7.07
N ILE A 85 -8.32 14.34 -7.12
CA ILE A 85 -8.99 13.78 -5.94
C ILE A 85 -7.94 13.33 -4.91
N ILE A 86 -6.85 12.71 -5.37
CA ILE A 86 -5.77 12.24 -4.51
C ILE A 86 -5.05 13.44 -3.90
N GLN A 87 -4.73 14.45 -4.71
CA GLN A 87 -3.96 15.62 -4.29
C GLN A 87 -4.67 16.40 -3.18
N VAL A 88 -5.98 16.60 -3.29
CA VAL A 88 -6.78 17.31 -2.28
C VAL A 88 -6.81 16.55 -0.94
N GLU A 89 -6.61 15.22 -0.97
CA GLU A 89 -6.64 14.38 0.22
C GLU A 89 -5.29 14.27 0.95
N ILE A 90 -4.20 14.81 0.38
CA ILE A 90 -2.86 14.76 1.01
C ILE A 90 -2.84 15.52 2.34
N ASP A 91 -3.42 16.73 2.40
CA ASP A 91 -3.45 17.53 3.63
C ASP A 91 -4.28 16.83 4.72
N ASN A 92 -5.42 16.25 4.32
CA ASN A 92 -6.28 15.48 5.23
C ASN A 92 -5.57 14.23 5.75
N PHE A 93 -4.78 13.56 4.92
CA PHE A 93 -3.98 12.42 5.33
C PHE A 93 -2.88 12.80 6.33
N ILE A 94 -2.21 13.94 6.16
CA ILE A 94 -1.23 14.41 7.14
C ILE A 94 -1.90 14.64 8.50
N VAL A 95 -3.05 15.32 8.51
CA VAL A 95 -3.84 15.53 9.74
C VAL A 95 -4.29 14.20 10.35
N TYR A 96 -4.70 13.23 9.50
CA TYR A 96 -5.04 11.89 9.96
C TYR A 96 -3.87 11.20 10.67
N LEU A 97 -2.65 11.28 10.13
CA LEU A 97 -1.46 10.70 10.75
C LEU A 97 -1.12 11.36 12.09
N GLU A 98 -1.28 12.68 12.20
CA GLU A 98 -1.03 13.42 13.45
C GLU A 98 -2.01 13.05 14.57
N ASN A 99 -3.28 12.82 14.20
CA ASN A 99 -4.34 12.46 15.15
C ASN A 99 -4.32 10.98 15.53
N ASN A 100 -3.87 10.10 14.63
CA ASN A 100 -3.79 8.66 14.86
C ASN A 100 -2.39 8.21 15.33
N LYS A 101 -1.65 9.07 16.05
CA LYS A 101 -0.40 8.70 16.75
C LYS A 101 -0.65 7.55 17.72
N LYS A 102 -0.59 6.32 17.21
CA LYS A 102 -0.44 5.08 17.97
C LYS A 102 1.03 4.87 18.30
#